data_AF-A0AAU9UC83-F1
#
_entry.id   AF-A0AAU9UC83-F1
#
_cell.length_a   1.000
_cell.length_b   1.000
_cell.length_c   1.000
_cell.angle_alpha   90.00
_cell.angle_beta   90.00
_cell.angle_gamma   90.00
#
_symmetry.space_group_name_H-M   'P 1'
#
loop_
_entity.id
_entity.type
_entity.pdbx_description
1 polymer ?
#
loop_
_entity_poly.entity_id
_entity_poly.type
_entity_poly.pdbx_seq_one_letter_code
_entity_poly.pdbx_strand_id
1 'polypeptide(L)' 'MKDDAIEETITIQARPKNINQKYKSGLPITRAKYNDLKKLCDTGVIPKIFHKEYLQLQTVNIKDVLVNTDIEDSSDNNK' A
#
# COMPACT_ATOMS: atom_id res chain seq x y z
N MET A 1 -16.94 51.25 13.31
CA MET A 1 -15.62 50.99 12.71
C MET A 1 -15.82 49.82 11.76
N LYS A 2 -15.42 49.94 10.50
CA LYS A 2 -15.55 48.85 9.52
C LYS A 2 -14.25 48.04 9.59
N ASP A 3 -14.37 46.74 9.85
CA ASP A 3 -13.24 45.84 9.94
C ASP A 3 -12.80 45.45 8.53
N ASP A 4 -11.95 46.28 7.92
CA ASP A 4 -11.36 46.05 6.60
C ASP A 4 -10.16 45.08 6.71
N ALA A 5 -10.40 43.85 7.15
CA ALA A 5 -9.39 42.80 7.14
C ALA A 5 -9.13 42.34 5.70
N ILE A 6 -7.88 42.41 5.24
CA ILE A 6 -7.47 41.99 3.89
C ILE A 6 -7.48 40.46 3.85
N GLU A 7 -8.37 39.87 3.04
CA GLU A 7 -8.38 38.44 2.77
C GLU A 7 -7.20 38.07 1.86
N GLU A 8 -6.16 37.43 2.41
CA GLU A 8 -5.07 36.88 1.62
C GLU A 8 -5.42 35.48 1.11
N THR A 9 -5.60 35.34 -0.20
CA THR A 9 -5.82 34.04 -0.86
C THR A 9 -4.50 33.28 -1.05
N ILE A 10 -4.33 32.17 -0.32
CA ILE A 10 -3.21 31.25 -0.49
C ILE A 10 -3.49 30.30 -1.66
N THR A 11 -2.64 30.31 -2.69
CA THR A 11 -2.72 29.39 -3.84
C THR A 11 -1.79 28.20 -3.65
N ILE A 12 -2.35 26.98 -3.61
CA ILE A 12 -1.57 25.74 -3.51
C ILE A 12 -1.14 25.30 -4.92
N GLN A 13 0.14 25.49 -5.27
CA GLN A 13 0.72 24.87 -6.47
C GLN A 13 1.15 23.42 -6.17
N ALA A 14 0.28 22.46 -6.46
CA ALA A 14 0.64 21.05 -6.41
C ALA A 14 1.67 20.73 -7.50
N ARG A 15 2.91 20.39 -7.11
CA ARG A 15 3.89 19.79 -8.04
C ARG A 15 3.65 18.29 -8.07
N PRO A 16 3.28 17.69 -9.21
CA PRO A 16 3.11 16.24 -9.28
C PRO A 16 4.45 15.57 -8.99
N LYS A 17 4.51 14.81 -7.90
CA LYS A 17 5.68 14.01 -7.54
C LYS A 17 5.81 12.91 -8.58
N ASN A 18 6.96 12.83 -9.27
CA ASN A 18 7.24 11.69 -10.15
C ASN A 18 7.21 10.39 -9.32
N ILE A 19 6.20 9.57 -9.56
CA ILE A 19 6.01 8.29 -8.87
C ILE A 19 6.95 7.30 -9.55
N ASN A 20 8.17 7.14 -9.01
CA ASN A 20 9.10 6.12 -9.50
C ASN A 20 8.51 4.74 -9.23
N GLN A 21 8.14 4.03 -10.30
CA GLN A 21 7.58 2.69 -10.22
C GLN A 21 8.65 1.71 -9.69
N LYS A 22 8.53 1.30 -8.42
CA LYS A 22 9.48 0.40 -7.75
C LYS A 22 9.31 -1.06 -8.13
N TYR A 23 8.12 -1.45 -8.56
CA TYR A 23 7.78 -2.82 -8.91
C TYR A 23 7.58 -2.98 -10.42
N LYS A 24 8.24 -3.97 -11.01
CA LYS A 24 8.15 -4.28 -12.45
C LYS A 24 6.80 -4.90 -12.83
N SER A 25 6.09 -5.46 -11.86
CA SER A 25 4.78 -6.11 -12.01
C SER A 25 3.98 -5.98 -10.72
N GLY A 26 2.70 -6.38 -10.77
CA GLY A 26 1.88 -6.51 -9.57
C GLY A 26 2.54 -7.46 -8.57
N LEU A 27 2.43 -7.14 -7.28
CA LEU A 27 2.87 -8.03 -6.22
C LEU A 27 1.90 -9.20 -6.10
N PRO A 28 2.36 -10.44 -6.28
CA PRO A 28 1.47 -11.58 -6.20
C PRO A 28 1.09 -11.83 -4.73
N ILE A 29 -0.12 -12.34 -4.52
CA ILE A 29 -0.66 -12.63 -3.18
C ILE A 29 -0.75 -14.13 -2.92
N THR A 30 -0.78 -14.54 -1.66
CA THR A 30 -1.03 -15.95 -1.33
C THR A 30 -2.49 -16.33 -1.60
N ARG A 31 -2.75 -17.63 -1.79
CA ARG A 31 -4.12 -18.14 -1.94
C ARG A 31 -5.00 -17.85 -0.72
N ALA A 32 -4.42 -17.84 0.49
CA ALA A 32 -5.12 -17.47 1.71
C ALA A 32 -5.63 -16.02 1.64
N LYS A 33 -4.75 -15.06 1.30
CA LYS A 33 -5.13 -13.65 1.16
C LYS A 33 -6.19 -13.44 0.07
N TYR A 34 -6.11 -14.17 -1.05
CA TYR A 34 -7.15 -14.11 -2.09
C TYR A 34 -8.53 -14.54 -1.57
N ASN A 35 -8.60 -15.62 -0.79
CA ASN A 35 -9.86 -16.09 -0.21
C ASN A 35 -10.44 -15.07 0.76
N ASP A 36 -9.60 -14.41 1.56
CA ASP A 36 -10.05 -13.36 2.47
C ASP A 36 -10.58 -12.15 1.69
N LEU A 37 -9.88 -11.70 0.64
CA LEU A 37 -10.38 -10.65 -0.25
C LEU A 37 -11.72 -11.00 -0.89
N LYS A 38 -11.88 -12.25 -1.35
CA LYS A 38 -13.14 -12.73 -1.91
C LYS A 38 -14.27 -12.66 -0.88
N LYS A 39 -14.04 -13.11 0.36
CA LYS A 39 -15.03 -12.99 1.45
C LYS A 39 -15.39 -11.54 1.74
N LEU A 40 -14.41 -10.64 1.74
CA LEU A 40 -14.65 -9.20 1.96
C LEU A 40 -15.45 -8.57 0.81
N CYS A 41 -15.30 -9.05 -0.41
CA CYS A 41 -16.15 -8.69 -1.54
C CYS A 41 -17.57 -9.24 -1.37
N ASP A 42 -17.71 -10.52 -1.02
CA ASP A 42 -18.99 -11.22 -0.87
C ASP A 42 -19.83 -10.63 0.29
N THR A 43 -19.18 -10.21 1.38
CA THR A 43 -19.82 -9.57 2.55
C THR A 43 -20.13 -8.08 2.36
N GLY A 44 -19.71 -7.48 1.24
CA GLY A 44 -19.95 -6.06 0.95
C GLY A 44 -19.09 -5.08 1.75
N VAL A 45 -18.09 -5.57 2.50
CA VAL A 45 -17.09 -4.70 3.17
C VAL A 45 -16.27 -3.93 2.15
N ILE A 46 -15.89 -4.59 1.04
CA ILE A 46 -15.24 -3.94 -0.09
C ILE A 46 -16.31 -3.43 -1.07
N PRO A 47 -16.29 -2.14 -1.45
CA PRO A 47 -17.21 -1.60 -2.46
C PRO A 47 -17.10 -2.31 -3.82
N LYS A 48 -18.25 -2.55 -4.48
CA LYS A 48 -18.34 -3.28 -5.76
C LYS A 48 -17.42 -2.76 -6.86
N ILE A 49 -17.14 -1.45 -6.86
CA ILE A 49 -16.25 -0.82 -7.85
C ILE A 49 -14.83 -1.38 -7.82
N PHE A 50 -14.38 -1.92 -6.68
CA PHE A 50 -13.03 -2.49 -6.52
C PHE A 50 -12.99 -4.02 -6.65
N HIS A 51 -14.15 -4.70 -6.76
CA HIS A 51 -14.19 -6.17 -6.81
C HIS A 51 -13.36 -6.72 -7.96
N LYS A 52 -13.46 -6.10 -9.14
CA LYS A 52 -12.71 -6.53 -10.33
C LYS A 52 -11.19 -6.53 -10.08
N GLU A 53 -10.67 -5.48 -9.44
CA GLU A 53 -9.24 -5.35 -9.19
C GLU A 53 -8.74 -6.43 -8.24
N TYR A 54 -9.44 -6.65 -7.11
CA TYR A 54 -9.03 -7.65 -6.13
C TYR A 54 -9.19 -9.09 -6.64
N LEU A 55 -10.25 -9.38 -7.39
CA LEU A 55 -10.50 -10.73 -7.90
C LEU A 55 -9.60 -11.12 -9.08
N GLN A 56 -8.91 -10.16 -9.71
CA GLN A 56 -7.94 -10.38 -10.79
C GLN A 56 -6.48 -10.47 -10.31
N LEU A 57 -6.22 -10.33 -9.00
CA LEU A 57 -4.87 -10.43 -8.46
C LEU A 57 -4.28 -11.83 -8.69
N GLN A 58 -3.01 -11.86 -9.12
CA GLN A 58 -2.27 -13.11 -9.31
C GLN A 58 -2.00 -13.77 -7.97
N THR A 59 -2.26 -15.08 -7.90
CA THR A 59 -1.99 -15.88 -6.71
C THR A 59 -0.71 -16.68 -6.90
N VAL A 60 0.08 -16.79 -5.83
CA VAL A 60 1.31 -17.59 -5.78
C VAL A 60 1.30 -18.50 -4.56
N ASN A 61 1.96 -19.65 -4.68
CA ASN A 61 2.09 -20.62 -3.59
C ASN A 61 3.37 -20.34 -2.79
N ILE A 62 3.40 -19.19 -2.10
CA ILE A 62 4.48 -18.83 -1.18
C ILE A 62 3.97 -18.88 0.26
N LYS A 63 4.85 -19.24 1.21
CA LYS A 63 4.53 -19.15 2.63
C LYS A 63 4.43 -17.69 3.04
N ASP A 64 3.34 -17.32 3.70
CA ASP A 64 3.11 -15.98 4.26
C ASP A 64 3.91 -15.83 5.56
N VAL A 65 5.23 -15.73 5.43
CA VAL A 65 6.16 -15.63 6.56
C VAL A 65 6.91 -14.32 6.41
N LEU A 66 6.78 -13.43 7.39
CA LEU A 66 7.73 -12.34 7.52
C LEU A 66 9.10 -12.95 7.78
N VAL A 67 10.10 -12.50 7.01
CA VAL A 67 11.49 -12.87 7.28
C VAL A 67 11.79 -12.38 8.71
N ASN A 68 12.24 -13.28 9.59
CA ASN A 68 12.69 -12.88 10.92
C ASN A 68 13.92 -11.99 10.72
N THR A 69 13.75 -10.67 10.83
CA THR A 69 14.84 -9.69 10.70
C THR A 69 15.70 -9.60 11.97
N ASP A 70 15.71 -10.64 12.79
CA ASP A 70 16.60 -10.74 13.94
C ASP A 70 17.97 -11.23 13.47
N ILE A 71 18.60 -10.41 12.62
CA ILE A 71 20.04 -10.51 12.37
C ILE A 71 20.66 -9.76 13.55
N GLU A 72 20.93 -10.49 14.63
CA GLU A 72 21.87 -9.98 15.64
C GLU A 72 23.19 -9.67 14.91
N ASP A 73 23.60 -8.41 14.97
CA ASP A 73 24.85 -7.90 14.45
C ASP A 73 26.00 -8.73 15.07
N SER A 74 26.50 -9.73 14.31
CA SER A 74 27.66 -10.52 14.73
C SER A 74 28.89 -9.63 14.70
N SER A 75 29.10 -8.89 15.77
CA SER A 75 30.33 -8.18 16.07
C SER A 75 31.41 -9.20 16.45
N ASP A 76 31.93 -9.94 15.47
CA ASP A 76 33.18 -10.68 15.65
C ASP A 76 34.36 -9.74 15.39
N ASN A 77 34.86 -9.18 16.50
CA ASN A 77 36.16 -8.53 16.60
C ASN A 77 37.26 -9.53 16.16
N ASN A 78 37.77 -9.38 14.94
CA ASN A 78 39.00 -10.07 14.56
C ASN A 78 40.19 -9.36 15.22
N LYS A 79 40.82 -10.11 16.12
CA LYS A 79 41.98 -9.79 16.95
C LYS A 79 43.29 -9.79 16.16
#